data_AF-A0A101FST2-F1
#
_entry.id   AF-A0A101FST2-F1
#
_cell.length_a   1.000
_cell.length_b   1.000
_cell.length_c   1.000
_cell.angle_alpha   90.00
_cell.angle_beta   90.00
_cell.angle_gamma   90.00
#
_symmetry.space_group_name_H-M   'P 1'
#
loop_
_entity.id
_entity.type
_entity.pdbx_description
1 polymer ?
#
loop_
_entity_poly.entity_id
_entity_poly.type
_entity_poly.pdbx_seq_one_letter_code
_entity_poly.pdbx_strand_id
1 'polypeptide(L)'
;MNSTEDIKKQINQLVEDGKNVEGLIIGEIASPEFTEAYQRWYTPALKLVSLLGKDRLDEFRSYYLVNPSRDKLTSSTYVIQDYVSGVKPAHTSATVLTGIDFRSKPVITSKFASQFSLLKSLSTRIDSVLSDVTGHLFAELQDHELKTASQLIEVNLRAAGAVAGVVLEGHLQRVAANHGVNIQKKNPTVADLNDPLKADGVYDLPTWRKIQLLADIRNYCDHKKEREPTEEEVKELIAGTDKIIKTIF
;
A
#
# COMPACT_ATOMS: atom_id res chain seq x y z
N MET A 1 -12.99 -2.93 11.21
CA MET A 1 -11.89 -3.70 10.61
C MET A 1 -11.25 -2.79 9.58
N ASN A 2 -10.00 -2.42 9.79
CA ASN A 2 -9.28 -1.51 8.89
C ASN A 2 -8.90 -2.30 7.64
N SER A 3 -9.40 -1.91 6.46
CA SER A 3 -9.14 -2.61 5.18
C SER A 3 -7.64 -2.82 4.93
N THR A 4 -6.79 -1.93 5.44
CA THR A 4 -5.34 -2.02 5.38
C THR A 4 -4.77 -3.20 6.18
N GLU A 5 -5.30 -3.50 7.37
CA GLU A 5 -4.86 -4.64 8.18
C GLU A 5 -5.25 -5.98 7.53
N ASP A 6 -6.44 -6.03 6.92
CA ASP A 6 -6.90 -7.21 6.20
C ASP A 6 -6.02 -7.50 4.98
N ILE A 7 -5.62 -6.46 4.24
CA ILE A 7 -4.67 -6.56 3.11
C ILE A 7 -3.32 -7.10 3.60
N LYS A 8 -2.77 -6.55 4.69
CA LYS A 8 -1.50 -7.03 5.27
C LYS A 8 -1.59 -8.49 5.69
N LYS A 9 -2.68 -8.87 6.35
CA LYS A 9 -2.91 -10.25 6.77
C LYS A 9 -2.95 -11.22 5.59
N GLN A 10 -3.64 -10.85 4.51
CA GLN A 10 -3.69 -11.67 3.29
C GLN A 10 -2.32 -11.82 2.63
N ILE A 11 -1.50 -10.76 2.59
CA ILE A 11 -0.15 -10.81 2.02
C ILE A 11 0.78 -11.67 2.88
N ASN A 12 0.72 -11.54 4.21
CA ASN A 12 1.48 -12.39 5.11
C ASN A 12 1.07 -13.86 4.98
N GLN A 13 -0.24 -14.13 4.86
CA GLN A 13 -0.73 -15.48 4.57
C GLN A 13 -0.16 -16.01 3.26
N LEU A 14 -0.12 -15.19 2.21
CA LEU A 14 0.45 -15.57 0.91
C LEU A 14 1.96 -15.91 0.99
N VAL A 15 2.71 -15.22 1.85
CA VAL A 15 4.11 -15.55 2.14
C VAL A 15 4.23 -16.87 2.90
N GLU A 16 3.36 -17.14 3.87
CA GLU A 16 3.35 -18.44 4.56
C GLU A 16 2.93 -19.59 3.63
N ASP A 17 1.93 -19.38 2.78
CA ASP A 17 1.49 -20.34 1.76
C ASP A 17 2.64 -20.71 0.81
N GLY A 18 3.49 -19.74 0.46
CA GLY A 18 4.68 -19.99 -0.35
C GLY A 18 5.67 -20.96 0.29
N LYS A 19 5.87 -20.89 1.61
CA LYS A 19 6.72 -21.86 2.34
C LYS A 19 6.12 -23.27 2.30
N ASN A 20 4.81 -23.37 2.40
CA ASN A 20 4.11 -24.66 2.30
C ASN A 20 4.28 -25.27 0.90
N VAL A 21 4.20 -24.45 -0.16
CA VAL A 21 4.43 -24.90 -1.54
C VAL A 21 5.87 -25.39 -1.73
N GLU A 22 6.86 -24.71 -1.17
CA GLU A 22 8.27 -25.14 -1.24
C GLU A 22 8.46 -26.55 -0.66
N GLY A 23 7.82 -26.83 0.48
CA GLY A 23 7.85 -28.14 1.14
C GLY A 23 7.25 -29.29 0.31
N LEU A 24 6.42 -28.98 -0.69
CA LEU A 24 5.80 -29.96 -1.58
C LEU A 24 6.69 -30.30 -2.80
N ILE A 25 7.83 -29.62 -2.99
CA ILE A 25 8.82 -29.94 -4.03
C ILE A 25 9.68 -31.11 -3.57
N ILE A 26 9.09 -32.31 -3.51
CA ILE A 26 9.72 -33.49 -2.89
C ILE A 26 10.44 -34.38 -3.90
N GLY A 27 9.87 -34.56 -5.10
CA GLY A 27 10.33 -35.52 -6.10
C GLY A 27 10.85 -34.90 -7.40
N GLU A 28 11.20 -35.75 -8.36
CA GLU A 28 11.66 -35.34 -9.70
C GLU A 28 10.49 -35.15 -10.70
N ILE A 29 9.25 -35.31 -10.23
CA ILE A 29 7.99 -35.08 -10.94
C ILE A 29 7.03 -34.38 -9.98
N ALA A 30 6.24 -33.43 -10.46
CA ALA A 30 5.23 -32.74 -9.67
C ALA A 30 4.19 -33.73 -9.11
N SER A 31 3.89 -33.61 -7.82
CA SER A 31 2.73 -34.29 -7.25
C SER A 31 1.44 -33.50 -7.55
N PRO A 32 0.26 -34.14 -7.49
CA PRO A 32 -1.02 -33.44 -7.57
C PRO A 32 -1.14 -32.33 -6.52
N GLU A 33 -0.69 -32.60 -5.29
CA GLU A 33 -0.74 -31.66 -4.17
C GLU A 33 0.15 -30.43 -4.42
N PHE A 34 1.37 -30.63 -4.93
CA PHE A 34 2.23 -29.52 -5.34
C PHE A 34 1.56 -28.68 -6.43
N THR A 35 0.99 -29.33 -7.45
CA THR A 35 0.38 -28.65 -8.59
C THR A 35 -0.77 -27.76 -8.14
N GLU A 36 -1.66 -28.28 -7.30
CA GLU A 36 -2.78 -27.52 -6.77
C GLU A 36 -2.31 -26.36 -5.87
N ALA A 37 -1.41 -26.64 -4.93
CA ALA A 37 -0.90 -25.63 -4.00
C ALA A 37 -0.15 -24.51 -4.74
N TYR A 38 0.68 -24.87 -5.73
CA TYR A 38 1.39 -23.91 -6.56
C TYR A 38 0.43 -22.99 -7.32
N GLN A 39 -0.63 -23.52 -7.95
CA GLN A 39 -1.58 -22.69 -8.70
C GLN A 39 -2.38 -21.73 -7.79
N ARG A 40 -2.78 -22.22 -6.61
CA ARG A 40 -3.45 -21.40 -5.58
C ARG A 40 -2.56 -20.27 -5.08
N TRP A 41 -1.26 -20.51 -4.95
CA TRP A 41 -0.28 -19.50 -4.54
C TRP A 41 0.12 -18.54 -5.68
N TYR A 42 0.40 -19.07 -6.87
CA TYR A 42 0.93 -18.34 -8.01
C TYR A 42 -0.03 -17.24 -8.49
N THR A 43 -1.33 -17.53 -8.51
CA THR A 43 -2.36 -16.58 -9.00
C THR A 43 -2.38 -15.26 -8.19
N PRO A 44 -2.55 -15.28 -6.85
CA PRO A 44 -2.46 -14.07 -6.04
C PRO A 44 -1.05 -13.47 -6.01
N ALA A 45 0.01 -14.28 -6.00
CA ALA A 45 1.39 -13.78 -6.06
C ALA A 45 1.66 -12.97 -7.34
N LEU A 46 1.20 -13.46 -8.49
CA LEU A 46 1.34 -12.77 -9.77
C LEU A 46 0.64 -11.41 -9.76
N LYS A 47 -0.57 -11.34 -9.17
CA LYS A 47 -1.29 -10.06 -9.01
C LYS A 47 -0.50 -9.09 -8.15
N LEU A 48 0.04 -9.55 -7.02
CA LEU A 48 0.82 -8.71 -6.11
C LEU A 48 2.08 -8.17 -6.80
N VAL A 49 2.82 -9.02 -7.52
CA VAL A 49 4.00 -8.61 -8.29
C VAL A 49 3.60 -7.61 -9.39
N SER A 50 2.48 -7.83 -10.08
CA SER A 50 2.04 -6.90 -11.13
C SER A 50 1.69 -5.50 -10.62
N LEU A 51 1.23 -5.40 -9.36
CA LEU A 51 0.88 -4.15 -8.71
C LEU A 51 2.09 -3.42 -8.13
N LEU A 52 2.98 -4.15 -7.43
CA LEU A 52 4.05 -3.56 -6.62
C LEU A 52 5.43 -3.62 -7.27
N GLY A 53 5.65 -4.50 -8.24
CA GLY A 53 6.94 -4.78 -8.87
C GLY A 53 6.77 -5.03 -10.35
N LYS A 54 6.12 -4.11 -11.06
CA LYS A 54 5.82 -4.21 -12.49
C LYS A 54 7.09 -4.45 -13.33
N ASP A 55 8.21 -3.86 -12.93
CA ASP A 55 9.54 -4.03 -13.51
C ASP A 55 10.10 -5.46 -13.33
N ARG A 56 9.67 -6.18 -12.30
CA ARG A 56 10.06 -7.58 -12.00
C ARG A 56 9.03 -8.61 -12.47
N LEU A 57 7.92 -8.18 -13.07
CA LEU A 57 6.82 -9.06 -13.47
C LEU A 57 7.24 -10.10 -14.51
N ASP A 58 8.01 -9.69 -15.51
CA ASP A 58 8.45 -10.59 -16.57
C ASP A 58 9.46 -11.62 -16.06
N GLU A 59 10.36 -11.22 -15.16
CA GLU A 59 11.25 -12.14 -14.46
C GLU A 59 10.46 -13.16 -13.65
N PHE A 60 9.48 -12.72 -12.85
CA PHE A 60 8.62 -13.59 -12.06
C PHE A 60 7.88 -14.62 -12.93
N ARG A 61 7.36 -14.20 -14.09
CA ARG A 61 6.70 -15.07 -15.07
C ARG A 61 7.66 -16.05 -15.74
N SER A 62 8.88 -15.64 -16.02
CA SER A 62 9.90 -16.46 -16.71
C SER A 62 10.28 -17.73 -15.95
N TYR A 63 10.10 -17.74 -14.62
CA TYR A 63 10.33 -18.93 -13.80
C TYR A 63 9.22 -20.00 -13.92
N TYR A 64 8.02 -19.60 -14.36
CA TYR A 64 6.89 -20.49 -14.57
C TYR A 64 6.70 -20.85 -16.04
N LEU A 65 6.62 -19.85 -16.92
CA LEU A 65 6.16 -20.01 -18.30
C LEU A 65 7.24 -20.59 -19.20
N VAL A 66 6.84 -21.60 -19.98
CA VAL A 66 7.66 -22.12 -21.07
C VAL A 66 7.84 -21.03 -22.14
N ASN A 67 9.08 -20.74 -22.52
CA ASN A 67 9.36 -19.91 -23.69
C ASN A 67 9.02 -20.71 -24.98
N PRO A 68 8.04 -20.26 -25.80
CA PRO A 68 7.67 -20.95 -27.03
C PRO A 68 8.80 -21.05 -28.06
N SER A 69 9.77 -20.13 -28.01
CA SER A 69 10.92 -20.08 -28.91
C SER A 69 12.14 -20.84 -28.38
N ARG A 70 12.00 -21.65 -27.31
CA ARG A 70 13.13 -22.43 -26.78
C ARG A 70 13.53 -23.53 -27.75
N ASP A 71 14.82 -23.61 -28.06
CA ASP A 71 15.39 -24.63 -28.96
C ASP A 71 15.66 -25.95 -28.22
N LYS A 72 16.15 -25.88 -26.97
CA LYS A 72 16.55 -27.07 -26.19
C LYS A 72 16.02 -27.00 -24.77
N LEU A 73 15.69 -28.17 -24.22
CA LEU A 73 15.34 -28.35 -22.81
C LEU A 73 16.59 -28.67 -21.99
N THR A 74 17.08 -27.69 -21.24
CA THR A 74 18.27 -27.74 -20.39
C THR A 74 17.93 -27.20 -19.01
N SER A 75 18.84 -27.29 -18.04
CA SER A 75 18.63 -26.72 -16.70
C SER A 75 18.34 -25.22 -16.69
N SER A 76 18.80 -24.47 -17.70
CA SER A 76 18.53 -23.02 -17.81
C SER A 76 17.17 -22.71 -18.43
N THR A 77 16.67 -23.56 -19.33
CA THR A 77 15.39 -23.38 -20.05
C THR A 77 14.22 -24.18 -19.46
N TYR A 78 14.50 -25.03 -18.47
CA TYR A 78 13.51 -25.77 -17.69
C TYR A 78 12.83 -24.87 -16.66
N VAL A 79 11.49 -24.89 -16.63
CA VAL A 79 10.65 -24.01 -15.79
C VAL A 79 9.59 -24.81 -15.03
N ILE A 80 8.89 -24.15 -14.09
CA ILE A 80 7.90 -24.81 -13.23
C ILE A 80 6.75 -25.44 -14.04
N GLN A 81 6.34 -24.83 -15.16
CA GLN A 81 5.32 -25.43 -16.03
C GLN A 81 5.77 -26.78 -16.62
N ASP A 82 7.05 -26.97 -16.94
CA ASP A 82 7.56 -28.27 -17.43
C ASP A 82 7.43 -29.34 -16.35
N TYR A 83 7.76 -28.98 -15.11
CA TYR A 83 7.70 -29.87 -13.95
C TYR A 83 6.27 -30.30 -13.63
N VAL A 84 5.33 -29.36 -13.65
CA VAL A 84 3.88 -29.62 -13.50
C VAL A 84 3.35 -30.49 -14.64
N SER A 85 3.87 -30.31 -15.85
CA SER A 85 3.47 -31.09 -17.03
C SER A 85 4.17 -32.45 -17.14
N GLY A 86 5.04 -32.80 -16.18
CA GLY A 86 5.80 -34.06 -16.21
C GLY A 86 6.85 -34.15 -17.33
N VAL A 87 7.23 -33.03 -17.93
CA VAL A 87 8.21 -32.97 -19.02
C VAL A 87 9.63 -33.11 -18.45
N LYS A 88 10.48 -33.88 -19.13
CA LYS A 88 11.90 -34.03 -18.81
C LYS A 88 12.77 -33.87 -20.07
N PRO A 89 14.01 -33.36 -19.94
CA PRO A 89 14.98 -33.40 -21.03
C PRO A 89 15.18 -34.83 -21.53
N ALA A 90 15.33 -34.98 -22.85
CA ALA A 90 15.72 -36.26 -23.43
C ALA A 90 17.11 -36.66 -22.89
N HIS A 91 17.33 -37.96 -22.67
CA HIS A 91 18.64 -38.46 -22.29
C HIS A 91 19.67 -38.06 -23.33
N THR A 92 20.76 -37.43 -22.89
CA THR A 92 21.88 -37.07 -23.76
C THR A 92 22.94 -38.15 -23.73
N SER A 93 23.82 -38.17 -24.73
CA SER A 93 25.00 -39.05 -24.75
C SER A 93 25.91 -38.85 -23.53
N ALA A 94 25.97 -37.63 -22.98
CA ALA A 94 26.67 -37.36 -21.71
C ALA A 94 25.98 -38.00 -20.50
N THR A 95 24.64 -38.10 -20.50
CA THR A 95 23.84 -38.78 -19.47
C THR A 95 24.13 -40.29 -19.45
N VAL A 96 24.27 -40.89 -20.63
CA VAL A 96 24.61 -42.31 -20.80
C VAL A 96 26.05 -42.62 -20.33
N LEU A 97 26.99 -41.69 -20.58
CA LEU A 97 28.40 -41.86 -20.20
C LEU A 97 28.70 -41.59 -18.71
N THR A 98 28.01 -40.62 -18.11
CA THR A 98 28.26 -40.21 -16.72
C THR A 98 27.32 -40.87 -15.72
N GLY A 99 26.20 -41.42 -16.18
CA GLY A 99 25.14 -41.96 -15.31
C GLY A 99 24.36 -40.88 -14.54
N ILE A 100 24.65 -39.59 -14.76
CA ILE A 100 24.00 -38.47 -14.07
C ILE A 100 22.80 -38.02 -14.91
N ASP A 101 21.59 -38.37 -14.45
CA ASP A 101 20.35 -37.92 -15.09
C ASP A 101 20.00 -36.47 -14.70
N PHE A 102 19.17 -35.83 -15.54
CA PHE A 102 18.64 -34.51 -15.24
C PHE A 102 17.78 -34.55 -13.98
N ARG A 103 18.07 -33.64 -13.04
CA ARG A 103 17.35 -33.50 -11.78
C ARG A 103 16.44 -32.28 -11.81
N SER A 104 15.15 -32.51 -12.03
CA SER A 104 14.12 -31.47 -12.04
C SER A 104 14.00 -30.79 -10.68
N LYS A 105 14.07 -31.54 -9.58
CA LYS A 105 13.88 -31.03 -8.21
C LYS A 105 14.75 -29.80 -7.91
N PRO A 106 16.10 -29.87 -7.94
CA PRO A 106 16.95 -28.73 -7.59
C PRO A 106 16.74 -27.53 -8.52
N VAL A 107 16.45 -27.76 -9.81
CA VAL A 107 16.16 -26.69 -10.77
C VAL A 107 14.89 -25.97 -10.36
N ILE A 108 13.80 -26.69 -10.10
CA ILE A 108 12.51 -26.13 -9.72
C ILE A 108 12.54 -25.48 -8.35
N THR A 109 13.23 -26.08 -7.38
CA THR A 109 13.46 -25.44 -6.08
C THR A 109 14.12 -24.07 -6.25
N SER A 110 15.13 -23.95 -7.12
CA SER A 110 15.78 -22.65 -7.40
C SER A 110 14.85 -21.65 -8.09
N LYS A 111 14.06 -22.08 -9.08
CA LYS A 111 13.09 -21.23 -9.80
C LYS A 111 11.97 -20.74 -8.87
N PHE A 112 11.42 -21.65 -8.05
CA PHE A 112 10.43 -21.32 -7.03
C PHE A 112 11.00 -20.39 -5.97
N ALA A 113 12.18 -20.68 -5.43
CA ALA A 113 12.85 -19.82 -4.45
C ALA A 113 13.08 -18.40 -4.98
N SER A 114 13.37 -18.26 -6.28
CA SER A 114 13.48 -16.96 -6.93
C SER A 114 12.15 -16.21 -6.97
N GLN A 115 11.06 -16.87 -7.39
CA GLN A 115 9.69 -16.31 -7.31
C GLN A 115 9.31 -15.92 -5.88
N PHE A 116 9.58 -16.80 -4.91
CA PHE A 116 9.27 -16.58 -3.52
C PHE A 116 10.05 -15.42 -2.92
N SER A 117 11.34 -15.30 -3.23
CA SER A 117 12.21 -14.22 -2.76
C SER A 117 11.79 -12.86 -3.34
N LEU A 118 11.40 -12.83 -4.62
CA LEU A 118 10.80 -11.67 -5.27
C LEU A 118 9.55 -11.21 -4.51
N LEU A 119 8.60 -12.12 -4.30
CA LEU A 119 7.36 -11.84 -3.58
C LEU A 119 7.65 -11.31 -2.16
N LYS A 120 8.54 -11.97 -1.42
CA LYS A 120 8.94 -11.59 -0.06
C LYS A 120 9.61 -10.21 -0.02
N SER A 121 10.38 -9.86 -1.04
CA SER A 121 11.01 -8.53 -1.13
C SER A 121 9.99 -7.41 -1.39
N LEU A 122 8.86 -7.72 -2.03
CA LEU A 122 7.76 -6.78 -2.22
C LEU A 122 6.91 -6.68 -0.95
N SER A 123 6.72 -7.77 -0.22
CA SER A 123 5.97 -7.74 1.04
C SER A 123 6.64 -6.89 2.11
N THR A 124 7.97 -6.73 2.12
CA THR A 124 8.65 -5.80 3.05
C THR A 124 8.41 -4.33 2.73
N ARG A 125 7.97 -4.01 1.51
CA ARG A 125 7.68 -2.63 1.07
C ARG A 125 6.20 -2.27 1.17
N ILE A 126 5.33 -3.22 1.48
CA ILE A 126 3.88 -3.02 1.46
C ILE A 126 3.42 -1.93 2.42
N ASP A 127 4.08 -1.81 3.58
CA ASP A 127 3.74 -0.79 4.57
C ASP A 127 3.97 0.62 4.02
N SER A 128 5.12 0.83 3.36
CA SER A 128 5.41 2.09 2.67
C SER A 128 4.41 2.36 1.56
N VAL A 129 4.17 1.38 0.67
CA VAL A 129 3.28 1.58 -0.47
C VAL A 129 1.84 1.86 -0.03
N LEU A 130 1.32 1.12 0.96
CA LEU A 130 -0.02 1.37 1.50
C LEU A 130 -0.11 2.74 2.18
N SER A 131 0.94 3.14 2.91
CA SER A 131 1.03 4.47 3.51
C SER A 131 1.03 5.57 2.45
N ASP A 132 1.84 5.41 1.39
CA ASP A 132 1.97 6.38 0.30
C ASP A 132 0.64 6.53 -0.47
N VAL A 133 0.01 5.40 -0.83
CA VAL A 133 -1.28 5.39 -1.53
C VAL A 133 -2.39 6.00 -0.68
N THR A 134 -2.49 5.60 0.59
CA THR A 134 -3.48 6.18 1.52
C THR A 134 -3.22 7.67 1.69
N GLY A 135 -1.95 8.05 1.76
CA GLY A 135 -1.51 9.42 1.91
C GLY A 135 -1.92 10.30 0.73
N HIS A 136 -1.74 9.79 -0.49
CA HIS A 136 -2.12 10.44 -1.73
C HIS A 136 -3.64 10.56 -1.86
N LEU A 137 -4.38 9.47 -1.67
CA LEU A 137 -5.85 9.48 -1.74
C LEU A 137 -6.46 10.45 -0.73
N PHE A 138 -5.89 10.51 0.48
CA PHE A 138 -6.33 11.46 1.49
C PHE A 138 -6.06 12.90 1.07
N ALA A 139 -4.89 13.20 0.50
CA ALA A 139 -4.59 14.55 -0.02
C ALA A 139 -5.57 14.94 -1.15
N GLU A 140 -5.83 14.04 -2.09
CA GLU A 140 -6.81 14.27 -3.16
C GLU A 140 -8.22 14.52 -2.62
N LEU A 141 -8.63 13.75 -1.59
CA LEU A 141 -9.92 13.95 -0.93
C LEU A 141 -10.00 15.33 -0.25
N GLN A 142 -8.94 15.73 0.47
CA GLN A 142 -8.88 17.04 1.11
C GLN A 142 -8.95 18.19 0.10
N ASP A 143 -8.22 18.09 -1.01
CA ASP A 143 -8.28 19.08 -2.09
C ASP A 143 -9.68 19.18 -2.71
N HIS A 144 -10.35 18.03 -2.91
CA HIS A 144 -11.72 17.99 -3.41
C HIS A 144 -12.72 18.60 -2.42
N GLU A 145 -12.59 18.32 -1.12
CA GLU A 145 -13.42 18.89 -0.06
C GLU A 145 -13.22 20.40 0.05
N LEU A 146 -11.99 20.92 -0.01
CA LEU A 146 -11.72 22.37 -0.01
C LEU A 146 -12.27 23.07 -1.26
N LYS A 147 -12.20 22.42 -2.42
CA LYS A 147 -12.85 22.92 -3.63
C LYS A 147 -14.36 22.99 -3.47
N THR A 148 -14.96 21.97 -2.85
CA THR A 148 -16.39 21.95 -2.51
C THR A 148 -16.74 23.08 -1.54
N ALA A 149 -15.92 23.30 -0.50
CA ALA A 149 -16.07 24.41 0.44
C ALA A 149 -16.04 25.77 -0.27
N SER A 150 -15.16 25.94 -1.25
CA SER A 150 -15.06 27.17 -2.05
C SER A 150 -16.33 27.44 -2.86
N GLN A 151 -16.93 26.40 -3.45
CA GLN A 151 -18.20 26.51 -4.18
C GLN A 151 -19.38 26.82 -3.24
N LEU A 152 -19.34 26.33 -2.00
CA LEU A 152 -20.39 26.55 -1.02
C LEU A 152 -20.45 27.99 -0.49
N ILE A 153 -19.39 28.79 -0.67
CA ILE A 153 -19.38 30.20 -0.21
C ILE A 153 -20.55 30.99 -0.79
N GLU A 154 -20.87 30.79 -2.08
CA GLU A 154 -21.96 31.49 -2.77
C GLU A 154 -23.36 31.08 -2.30
N VAL A 155 -23.47 29.93 -1.61
CA VAL A 155 -24.74 29.34 -1.19
C VAL A 155 -24.95 29.49 0.31
N ASN A 156 -23.95 29.12 1.11
CA ASN A 156 -24.01 29.12 2.56
C ASN A 156 -22.61 29.17 3.18
N LEU A 157 -22.28 30.31 3.78
CA LEU A 157 -20.99 30.55 4.45
C LEU A 157 -20.70 29.55 5.58
N ARG A 158 -21.71 29.18 6.37
CA ARG A 158 -21.54 28.19 7.45
C ARG A 158 -21.20 26.81 6.92
N ALA A 159 -21.88 26.37 5.86
CA ALA A 159 -21.62 25.08 5.25
C ALA A 159 -20.21 25.02 4.65
N ALA A 160 -19.77 26.09 3.99
CA ALA A 160 -18.41 26.23 3.47
C ALA A 160 -17.37 26.13 4.59
N GLY A 161 -17.56 26.89 5.68
CA GLY A 161 -16.65 26.87 6.82
C GLY A 161 -16.63 25.54 7.59
N ALA A 162 -17.78 24.86 7.69
CA ALA A 162 -17.87 23.54 8.30
C ALA A 162 -17.05 22.49 7.53
N VAL A 163 -17.17 22.46 6.19
CA VAL A 163 -16.39 21.55 5.34
C VAL A 163 -14.89 21.84 5.46
N ALA A 164 -14.47 23.11 5.38
CA ALA A 164 -13.07 23.49 5.54
C ALA A 164 -12.53 23.15 6.94
N GLY A 165 -13.37 23.25 7.97
CA GLY A 165 -13.06 22.86 9.34
C GLY A 165 -12.83 21.37 9.51
N VAL A 166 -13.68 20.54 8.88
CA VAL A 166 -13.52 19.06 8.88
C VAL A 166 -12.21 18.66 8.19
N VAL A 167 -11.87 19.29 7.06
CA VAL A 167 -10.59 19.04 6.37
C VAL A 167 -9.40 19.36 7.28
N LEU A 168 -9.43 20.51 7.96
CA LEU A 168 -8.37 20.93 8.89
C LEU A 168 -8.24 19.98 10.08
N GLU A 169 -9.36 19.59 10.69
CA GLU A 169 -9.38 18.65 11.81
C GLU A 169 -8.82 17.29 11.39
N GLY A 170 -9.29 16.73 10.27
CA GLY A 170 -8.81 15.46 9.74
C GLY A 170 -7.32 15.50 9.41
N HIS A 171 -6.81 16.62 8.87
CA HIS A 171 -5.39 16.80 8.63
C HIS A 171 -4.58 16.75 9.93
N LEU A 172 -4.96 17.55 10.94
CA LEU A 172 -4.24 17.62 12.22
C LEU A 172 -4.29 16.29 12.99
N GLN A 173 -5.39 15.54 12.90
CA GLN A 173 -5.48 14.19 13.45
C GLN A 173 -4.44 13.26 12.81
N ARG A 174 -4.28 13.33 11.49
CA ARG A 174 -3.27 12.54 10.77
C ARG A 174 -1.84 12.96 11.13
N VAL A 175 -1.57 14.25 11.22
CA VAL A 175 -0.27 14.78 11.68
C VAL A 175 0.03 14.26 13.10
N ALA A 176 -0.94 14.36 14.02
CA ALA A 176 -0.76 13.83 15.38
C ALA A 176 -0.46 12.32 15.38
N ALA A 177 -1.14 11.55 14.55
CA ALA A 177 -0.87 10.12 14.40
C ALA A 177 0.53 9.82 13.82
N ASN A 178 0.99 10.59 12.83
CA ASN A 178 2.30 10.43 12.21
C ASN A 178 3.45 10.72 13.19
N HIS A 179 3.29 11.73 14.06
CA HIS A 179 4.28 12.10 15.08
C HIS A 179 4.14 11.29 16.38
N GLY A 180 3.13 10.42 16.49
CA GLY A 180 2.90 9.60 17.68
C GLY A 180 2.36 10.37 18.88
N VAL A 181 1.76 11.55 18.66
CA VAL A 181 1.19 12.40 19.70
C VAL A 181 -0.11 11.78 20.21
N ASN A 182 -0.14 11.44 21.50
CA ASN A 182 -1.30 10.78 22.10
C ASN A 182 -2.39 11.79 22.49
N ILE A 183 -3.52 11.75 21.78
CA ILE A 183 -4.70 12.58 22.04
C ILE A 183 -5.73 11.77 22.84
N GLN A 184 -5.94 12.12 24.11
CA GLN A 184 -6.82 11.34 25.01
C GLN A 184 -8.32 11.43 24.66
N LYS A 185 -8.75 12.44 23.90
CA LYS A 185 -10.16 12.63 23.51
C LYS A 185 -10.50 11.77 22.29
N LYS A 186 -11.65 11.10 22.34
CA LYS A 186 -12.14 10.21 21.26
C LYS A 186 -12.51 10.96 19.96
N ASN A 187 -13.05 12.17 20.09
CA ASN A 187 -13.37 13.08 18.97
C ASN A 187 -12.72 14.44 19.25
N PRO A 188 -11.42 14.60 18.96
CA PRO A 188 -10.71 15.83 19.27
C PRO A 188 -11.04 16.92 18.24
N THR A 189 -11.33 18.12 18.74
CA THR A 189 -11.51 19.30 17.89
C THR A 189 -10.17 19.88 17.42
N VAL A 190 -10.18 20.81 16.47
CA VAL A 190 -8.96 21.54 16.03
C VAL A 190 -8.18 22.12 17.22
N ALA A 191 -8.87 22.69 18.22
CA ALA A 191 -8.23 23.24 19.41
C ALA A 191 -7.59 22.14 20.30
N ASP A 192 -8.25 20.99 20.43
CA ASP A 192 -7.73 19.84 21.19
C ASP A 192 -6.48 19.21 20.55
N LEU A 193 -6.28 19.43 19.25
CA LEU A 193 -5.13 18.94 18.48
C LEU A 193 -3.99 19.97 18.43
N ASN A 194 -4.32 21.26 18.39
CA ASN A 194 -3.34 22.33 18.14
C ASN A 194 -2.28 22.44 19.26
N ASP A 195 -2.71 22.38 20.53
CA ASP A 195 -1.81 22.53 21.67
C ASP A 195 -0.84 21.35 21.84
N PRO A 196 -1.28 20.08 21.80
CA PRO A 196 -0.37 18.93 21.86
C PRO A 196 0.66 18.92 20.71
N LEU A 197 0.24 19.22 19.48
CA LEU A 197 1.13 19.23 18.31
C LEU A 197 2.24 20.29 18.44
N LYS A 198 1.92 21.47 18.97
CA LYS A 198 2.92 22.49 19.26
C LYS A 198 3.82 22.11 20.44
N ALA A 199 3.27 21.50 21.48
CA ALA A 199 4.05 21.05 22.64
C ALA A 199 5.09 19.98 22.27
N ASP A 200 4.77 19.14 21.28
CA ASP A 200 5.67 18.13 20.72
C ASP A 200 6.66 18.69 19.68
N GLY A 201 6.54 19.98 19.34
CA GLY A 201 7.46 20.68 18.45
C GLY A 201 7.21 20.44 16.96
N VAL A 202 6.02 19.97 16.58
CA VAL A 202 5.66 19.69 15.17
C VAL A 202 5.68 20.96 14.32
N TYR A 203 5.29 22.11 14.89
CA TYR A 203 5.34 23.41 14.22
C TYR A 203 5.60 24.57 15.17
N ASP A 204 5.95 25.72 14.59
CA ASP A 204 6.36 26.93 15.30
C ASP A 204 5.19 27.77 15.84
N LEU A 205 5.51 28.77 16.66
CA LEU A 205 4.52 29.67 17.28
C LEU A 205 3.63 30.42 16.25
N PRO A 206 4.16 30.96 15.14
CA PRO A 206 3.34 31.53 14.06
C PRO A 206 2.29 30.55 13.51
N THR A 207 2.69 29.32 13.21
CA THR A 207 1.79 28.30 12.64
C THR A 207 0.72 27.90 13.65
N TRP A 208 1.09 27.72 14.91
CA TRP A 208 0.14 27.46 16.00
C TRP A 208 -0.92 28.57 16.14
N ARG A 209 -0.51 29.85 16.09
CA ARG A 209 -1.45 31.00 16.13
C ARG A 209 -2.35 31.03 14.92
N LYS A 210 -1.83 30.68 13.74
CA LYS A 210 -2.63 30.60 12.53
C LYS A 210 -3.70 29.51 12.64
N ILE A 211 -3.34 28.30 13.08
CA ILE A 211 -4.30 27.21 13.29
C ILE A 211 -5.36 27.60 14.33
N GLN A 212 -4.96 28.31 15.38
CA GLN A 212 -5.89 28.83 16.39
C GLN A 212 -6.93 29.78 15.78
N LEU A 213 -6.49 30.73 14.95
CA LEU A 213 -7.39 31.64 14.24
C LEU A 213 -8.38 30.87 13.35
N LEU A 214 -7.90 29.86 12.61
CA LEU A 214 -8.76 29.03 11.76
C LEU A 214 -9.80 28.25 12.59
N ALA A 215 -9.42 27.77 13.77
CA ALA A 215 -10.32 27.10 14.70
C ALA A 215 -11.44 28.05 15.19
N ASP A 216 -11.08 29.30 15.51
CA ASP A 216 -12.03 30.31 15.95
C ASP A 216 -13.02 30.68 14.83
N ILE A 217 -12.56 30.85 13.59
CA ILE A 217 -13.43 31.09 12.42
C ILE A 217 -14.39 29.92 12.18
N ARG A 218 -13.89 28.67 12.28
CA ARG A 218 -14.70 27.47 12.19
C ARG A 218 -15.79 27.45 13.28
N ASN A 219 -15.49 27.90 14.49
CA ASN A 219 -16.46 27.96 15.58
C ASN A 219 -17.61 28.96 15.28
N TYR A 220 -17.34 30.07 14.60
CA TYR A 220 -18.40 30.98 14.12
C TYR A 220 -19.33 30.32 13.09
N CYS A 221 -18.79 29.38 12.30
CA CYS A 221 -19.58 28.63 11.32
C CYS A 221 -20.49 27.60 11.97
N ASP A 222 -20.01 26.89 13.01
CA ASP A 222 -20.72 25.74 13.61
C ASP A 222 -21.53 26.07 14.87
N HIS A 223 -21.28 27.21 15.53
CA HIS A 223 -21.96 27.60 16.76
C HIS A 223 -22.72 28.92 16.61
N LYS A 224 -24.06 28.87 16.81
CA LYS A 224 -24.98 30.02 16.65
C LYS A 224 -24.87 31.14 17.71
N LYS A 225 -23.90 31.09 18.62
CA LYS A 225 -23.97 31.87 19.88
C LYS A 225 -23.35 33.26 19.84
N GLU A 226 -22.45 33.56 18.90
CA GLU A 226 -21.68 34.82 18.95
C GLU A 226 -21.94 35.77 17.78
N ARG A 227 -21.88 35.29 16.53
CA ARG A 227 -22.20 36.06 15.31
C ARG A 227 -22.21 35.15 14.08
N GLU A 228 -22.70 35.68 12.96
CA GLU A 228 -22.50 35.04 11.65
C GLU A 228 -21.05 35.28 11.16
N PRO A 229 -20.43 34.30 10.49
CA PRO A 229 -19.12 34.49 9.87
C PRO A 229 -19.22 35.41 8.65
N THR A 230 -18.18 36.20 8.38
CA THR A 230 -18.12 37.00 7.14
C THR A 230 -17.57 36.17 5.98
N GLU A 231 -17.83 36.63 4.75
CA GLU A 231 -17.32 35.95 3.55
C GLU A 231 -15.78 35.94 3.51
N GLU A 232 -15.14 37.04 3.94
CA GLU A 232 -13.69 37.15 4.03
C GLU A 232 -13.10 36.16 5.02
N GLU A 233 -13.74 35.97 6.18
CA GLU A 233 -13.29 35.01 7.20
C GLU A 233 -13.36 33.58 6.70
N VAL A 234 -14.44 33.21 6.01
CA VAL A 234 -14.58 31.85 5.43
C VAL A 234 -13.57 31.62 4.31
N LYS A 235 -13.32 32.65 3.47
CA LYS A 235 -12.25 32.60 2.46
C LYS A 235 -10.86 32.44 3.11
N GLU A 236 -10.61 33.14 4.21
CA GLU A 236 -9.38 32.98 5.00
C GLU A 236 -9.28 31.58 5.62
N LEU A 237 -10.39 31.01 6.10
CA LEU A 237 -10.42 29.64 6.60
C LEU A 237 -10.02 28.64 5.53
N ILE A 238 -10.62 28.71 4.35
CA ILE A 238 -10.34 27.78 3.25
C ILE A 238 -8.90 27.92 2.75
N ALA A 239 -8.44 29.15 2.47
CA ALA A 239 -7.07 29.38 2.03
C ALA A 239 -6.04 29.08 3.13
N GLY A 240 -6.42 29.29 4.39
CA GLY A 240 -5.65 28.96 5.57
C GLY A 240 -5.44 27.46 5.67
N THR A 241 -6.52 26.68 5.61
CA THR A 241 -6.50 25.21 5.60
C THR A 241 -5.71 24.68 4.41
N ASP A 242 -5.92 25.19 3.19
CA ASP A 242 -5.16 24.79 2.00
C ASP A 242 -3.64 24.95 2.19
N LYS A 243 -3.21 26.05 2.82
CA LYS A 243 -1.79 26.24 3.14
C LYS A 243 -1.31 25.23 4.18
N ILE A 244 -2.09 25.01 5.25
CA ILE A 244 -1.70 24.09 6.33
C ILE A 244 -1.51 22.67 5.79
N ILE A 245 -2.47 22.14 5.03
CA ILE A 245 -2.41 20.76 4.51
C ILE A 245 -1.22 20.51 3.57
N LYS A 246 -0.65 21.57 2.98
CA LYS A 246 0.52 21.52 2.09
C LYS A 246 1.86 21.78 2.80
N THR A 247 1.84 22.26 4.04
CA THR A 247 3.05 22.71 4.75
C THR A 247 3.39 21.88 6.00
N ILE A 248 2.44 21.13 6.54
CA ILE A 248 2.60 20.33 7.76
C ILE A 248 2.29 18.87 7.44
N PHE A 249 3.11 17.93 7.95
CA PHE A 249 2.99 16.50 7.67
C PHE A 249 3.26 15.65 8.90
#